data_AF-A0A3M1W2A4-F1
#
_entry.id   AF-A0A3M1W2A4-F1
#
_cell.length_a   1.000
_cell.length_b   1.000
_cell.length_c   1.000
_cell.angle_alpha   90.00
_cell.angle_beta   90.00
_cell.angle_gamma   90.00
#
_symmetry.space_group_name_H-M   'P 1'
#
loop_
_entity.id
_entity.type
_entity.pdbx_description
1 polymer ?
#
loop_
_entity_poly.entity_id
_entity_poly.type
_entity_poly.pdbx_seq_one_letter_code
_entity_poly.pdbx_strand_id
1 'polypeptide(L)'
;GVGTTGDPAQGGSGLNLFANPEAVFNNFRRALISQDRRDGRGVLRGQARWNMDLSLGKRTMITETVAVRFSFDFANVFNHVEFDDPDLTLQNPSTFGVLGSQFNQPRFIQFGLRFEF
;
A
#
# COMPACT_ATOMS: atom_id res chain seq x y z
N GLY A 1 -14.58 -20.78 7.32
CA GLY A 1 -14.24 -19.83 8.40
C GLY A 1 -14.06 -18.46 7.79
N VAL A 2 -14.10 -17.41 8.61
CA VAL A 2 -13.81 -16.05 8.14
C VAL A 2 -12.30 -15.84 7.99
N GLY A 3 -11.86 -15.20 6.89
CA GLY A 3 -10.47 -14.81 6.66
C GLY A 3 -9.50 -15.97 6.37
N THR A 4 -10.02 -17.18 6.10
CA THR A 4 -9.21 -18.39 5.92
C THR A 4 -8.33 -18.38 4.67
N THR A 5 -8.64 -17.56 3.66
CA THR A 5 -7.79 -17.41 2.47
C THR A 5 -6.44 -16.75 2.80
N GLY A 6 -6.33 -16.10 3.96
CA GLY A 6 -5.05 -15.60 4.46
C GLY A 6 -4.15 -16.68 5.08
N ASP A 7 -4.60 -17.92 5.25
CA ASP A 7 -3.81 -18.96 5.92
C ASP A 7 -2.56 -19.36 5.11
N PRO A 8 -1.33 -19.18 5.64
CA PRO A 8 -0.09 -19.59 4.97
C PRO A 8 -0.04 -21.08 4.62
N ALA A 9 -0.68 -21.94 5.42
CA ALA A 9 -0.72 -23.38 5.16
C ALA A 9 -1.52 -23.73 3.89
N GLN A 10 -2.38 -22.81 3.44
CA GLN A 10 -3.18 -22.90 2.22
C GLN A 10 -2.59 -22.06 1.07
N GLY A 11 -1.38 -21.52 1.23
CA GLY A 11 -0.75 -20.61 0.27
C GLY A 11 -1.27 -19.16 0.33
N GLY A 12 -1.95 -18.80 1.41
CA GLY A 12 -2.38 -17.44 1.70
C GLY A 12 -1.24 -16.52 2.14
N SER A 13 -1.53 -15.23 2.23
CA SER A 13 -0.52 -14.20 2.56
C SER A 13 -0.02 -14.23 4.00
N GLY A 14 -0.72 -14.91 4.90
CA GLY A 14 -0.47 -14.87 6.34
C GLY A 14 -0.95 -13.60 7.04
N LEU A 15 -1.56 -12.67 6.29
CA LEU A 15 -1.86 -11.33 6.76
C LEU A 15 -3.37 -11.06 6.70
N ASN A 16 -3.89 -10.48 7.78
CA ASN A 16 -5.26 -9.98 7.86
C ASN A 16 -5.25 -8.60 8.52
N LEU A 17 -6.15 -7.72 8.08
CA LEU A 17 -6.37 -6.41 8.68
C LEU A 17 -6.81 -6.51 10.14
N PHE A 18 -7.50 -7.60 10.52
CA PHE A 18 -8.03 -7.81 11.85
C PHE A 18 -7.31 -8.96 12.55
N ALA A 19 -6.96 -8.75 13.82
CA ALA A 19 -6.38 -9.80 14.67
C ALA A 19 -7.34 -10.98 14.87
N ASN A 20 -8.66 -10.72 14.91
CA ASN A 20 -9.69 -11.75 14.94
C ASN A 20 -10.76 -11.41 13.87
N PRO A 21 -10.62 -11.96 12.64
CA PRO A 21 -11.53 -11.63 11.55
C PRO A 21 -12.95 -12.15 11.80
N GLU A 22 -13.11 -13.28 12.49
CA GLU A 22 -14.41 -13.87 12.83
C GLU A 22 -15.22 -12.96 13.77
N ALA A 23 -14.58 -12.43 14.82
CA ALA A 23 -15.23 -11.50 15.74
C ALA A 23 -15.66 -10.21 15.03
N VAL A 24 -14.82 -9.68 14.14
CA VAL A 24 -15.13 -8.46 13.38
C VAL A 24 -16.25 -8.71 12.37
N PHE A 25 -16.23 -9.82 11.65
CA PHE A 25 -17.28 -10.20 10.70
C PHE A 25 -18.65 -10.27 11.37
N ASN A 26 -18.73 -10.82 12.57
CA ASN A 26 -19.97 -10.90 13.34
C ASN A 26 -20.50 -9.55 13.85
N ASN A 27 -19.67 -8.50 13.86
CA ASN A 27 -20.12 -7.13 14.15
C ASN A 27 -20.77 -6.44 12.93
N PHE A 28 -20.55 -6.98 11.73
CA PHE A 28 -21.13 -6.44 10.51
C PHE A 28 -22.45 -7.13 10.17
N ARG A 29 -23.37 -6.35 9.60
CA ARG A 29 -24.63 -6.85 9.05
C ARG A 29 -24.93 -6.18 7.72
N ARG A 30 -25.82 -6.79 6.95
CA ARG A 30 -26.34 -6.16 5.73
C ARG A 30 -27.11 -4.89 6.10
N ALA A 31 -26.95 -3.86 5.27
CA ALA A 31 -27.70 -2.62 5.36
C ALA A 31 -29.20 -2.89 5.13
N LEU A 32 -30.04 -2.35 5.99
CA LEU A 32 -31.49 -2.40 5.90
C LEU A 32 -32.02 -1.05 5.42
N ILE A 33 -32.48 -0.99 4.17
CA ILE A 33 -32.90 0.25 3.49
C ILE A 33 -33.95 1.04 4.29
N SER A 34 -34.78 0.37 5.09
CA SER A 34 -35.86 1.00 5.87
C SER A 34 -35.44 1.46 7.27
N GLN A 35 -34.32 0.97 7.81
CA GLN A 35 -33.93 1.21 9.20
C GLN A 35 -32.65 2.04 9.30
N ASP A 36 -31.73 1.84 8.34
CA ASP A 36 -30.41 2.40 8.42
C ASP A 36 -30.31 3.74 7.68
N ARG A 37 -29.99 4.78 8.46
CA ARG A 37 -29.86 6.15 7.96
C ARG A 37 -28.40 6.58 7.75
N ARG A 38 -27.42 5.73 8.05
CA ARG A 38 -25.98 6.05 8.04
C ARG A 38 -25.11 5.08 7.22
N ASP A 39 -25.72 4.19 6.45
CA ASP A 39 -25.02 3.18 5.63
C ASP A 39 -24.53 3.75 4.28
N GLY A 40 -24.08 5.01 4.29
CA GLY A 40 -23.66 5.74 3.11
C GLY A 40 -22.24 5.41 2.64
N ARG A 41 -21.72 6.22 1.72
CA ARG A 41 -20.34 6.08 1.24
C ARG A 41 -19.34 6.48 2.33
N GLY A 42 -18.28 5.69 2.49
CA GLY A 42 -17.14 6.02 3.36
C GLY A 42 -17.31 5.68 4.84
N VAL A 43 -18.24 4.79 5.20
CA VAL A 43 -18.39 4.26 6.57
C VAL A 43 -17.15 3.46 7.00
N LEU A 44 -16.52 2.78 6.04
CA LEU A 44 -15.23 2.10 6.23
C LEU A 44 -14.14 2.93 5.55
N ARG A 45 -13.00 3.04 6.24
CA ARG A 45 -11.79 3.70 5.73
C ARG A 45 -10.75 2.64 5.43
N GLY A 46 -10.01 2.87 4.35
CA GLY A 46 -8.83 2.08 4.02
C GLY A 46 -7.68 2.30 4.99
N GLN A 47 -6.58 1.61 4.74
CA GLN A 47 -5.37 1.71 5.54
C GLN A 47 -4.70 3.08 5.41
N ALA A 48 -4.04 3.51 6.49
CA ALA A 48 -3.14 4.65 6.41
C ALA A 48 -1.90 4.24 5.61
N ARG A 49 -1.52 5.08 4.63
CA ARG A 49 -0.39 4.85 3.74
C ARG A 49 0.59 6.02 3.86
N TRP A 50 1.89 5.73 3.72
CA TRP A 50 2.95 6.72 3.72
C TRP A 50 4.15 6.20 2.92
N ASN A 51 4.61 7.03 1.97
CA ASN A 51 5.78 6.75 1.16
C ASN A 51 6.73 7.94 1.18
N MET A 52 8.03 7.66 1.09
CA MET A 52 9.07 8.68 1.02
C MET A 52 9.94 8.48 -0.22
N ASP A 53 10.00 9.53 -1.03
CA ASP A 53 10.86 9.62 -2.20
C ASP A 53 11.98 10.63 -1.93
N LEU A 54 13.18 10.35 -2.43
CA LEU A 54 14.38 11.15 -2.21
C LEU A 54 15.09 11.41 -3.53
N SER A 55 15.41 12.67 -3.81
CA SER A 55 16.26 13.06 -4.95
C SER A 55 17.51 13.77 -4.45
N LEU A 56 18.67 13.32 -4.91
CA LEU A 56 19.98 13.90 -4.60
C LEU A 56 20.66 14.33 -5.90
N GLY A 57 20.95 15.63 -6.00
CA GLY A 57 21.65 16.22 -7.13
C GLY A 57 22.97 16.86 -6.70
N LYS A 58 24.05 16.58 -7.45
CA LYS A 58 25.33 17.26 -7.26
C LYS A 58 25.83 17.81 -8.59
N ARG A 59 26.09 19.12 -8.62
CA ARG A 59 26.78 19.79 -9.73
C ARG A 59 28.24 20.00 -9.36
N THR A 60 29.14 19.54 -10.22
CA THR A 60 30.58 19.74 -10.08
C THR A 60 31.10 20.46 -11.32
N MET A 61 31.73 21.62 -11.15
CA MET A 61 32.42 22.32 -12.24
C MET A 61 33.72 21.55 -12.55
N ILE A 62 33.92 21.19 -13.80
CA ILE A 62 35.19 20.60 -14.26
C ILE A 62 36.13 21.71 -14.75
N THR A 63 35.58 22.66 -15.51
CA THR A 63 36.28 23.87 -15.96
C THR A 63 35.38 25.09 -15.72
N GLU A 64 35.81 26.27 -16.15
CA GLU A 64 35.04 27.52 -16.03
C GLU A 64 33.74 27.50 -16.87
N THR A 65 33.73 26.72 -17.95
CA THR A 65 32.60 26.60 -18.88
C THR A 65 31.91 25.24 -18.83
N VAL A 66 32.60 24.17 -18.39
CA VAL A 66 32.08 22.81 -18.38
C VAL A 66 31.71 22.35 -16.97
N ALA A 67 30.49 21.86 -16.80
CA ALA A 67 30.00 21.26 -15.57
C ALA A 67 29.39 19.87 -15.79
N VAL A 68 29.46 19.04 -14.76
CA VAL A 68 28.79 17.75 -14.73
C VAL A 68 27.78 17.73 -13.58
N ARG A 69 26.56 17.28 -13.88
CA ARG A 69 25.49 17.08 -12.91
C ARG A 69 25.24 15.59 -12.75
N PHE A 70 25.36 15.12 -11.52
CA PHE A 70 24.91 13.80 -11.07
C PHE A 70 23.54 13.93 -10.44
N SER A 71 22.62 13.04 -10.78
CA SER A 71 21.31 12.91 -10.12
C SER A 71 21.08 11.46 -9.68
N PHE A 72 20.53 11.31 -8.49
CA PHE A 72 20.14 10.04 -7.90
C PHE A 72 18.71 10.19 -7.37
N ASP A 73 17.78 9.47 -7.98
CA ASP A 73 16.37 9.49 -7.59
C ASP A 73 16.00 8.13 -6.99
N PHE A 74 15.49 8.15 -5.76
CA PHE A 74 15.02 6.98 -5.03
C PHE A 74 13.52 7.10 -4.85
N ALA A 75 12.75 6.20 -5.45
CA ALA A 75 11.34 6.03 -5.15
C ALA A 75 11.20 4.94 -4.08
N ASN A 76 10.42 5.21 -3.02
CA ASN A 76 10.30 4.34 -1.84
C ASN A 76 11.68 4.08 -1.19
N VAL A 77 12.34 5.13 -0.68
CA VAL A 77 13.71 5.08 -0.17
C VAL A 77 13.91 4.02 0.94
N PHE A 78 12.90 3.84 1.80
CA PHE A 78 12.90 2.87 2.89
C PHE A 78 12.51 1.45 2.47
N ASN A 79 12.09 1.24 1.21
CA ASN A 79 11.52 -0.02 0.75
C ASN A 79 10.36 -0.49 1.66
N HIS A 80 9.52 0.44 2.11
CA HIS A 80 8.33 0.15 2.92
C HIS A 80 7.26 -0.49 2.02
N VAL A 81 6.66 -1.59 2.46
CA VAL A 81 5.57 -2.26 1.74
C VAL A 81 4.26 -1.65 2.23
N GLU A 82 3.46 -1.13 1.29
CA GLU A 82 2.09 -0.73 1.56
C GLU A 82 1.15 -1.78 0.98
N PHE A 83 0.27 -2.34 1.79
CA PHE A 83 -0.74 -3.29 1.32
C PHE A 83 -1.93 -2.56 0.71
N ASP A 84 -2.56 -3.21 -0.26
CA ASP A 84 -3.84 -2.76 -0.77
C ASP A 84 -4.95 -2.99 0.25
N ASP A 85 -6.04 -2.24 0.10
CA ASP A 85 -7.18 -2.39 0.99
C ASP A 85 -7.86 -3.75 0.75
N PRO A 86 -8.14 -4.54 1.81
CA PRO A 86 -8.72 -5.85 1.65
C PRO A 86 -10.20 -5.77 1.29
N ASP A 87 -10.72 -6.87 0.73
CA ASP A 87 -12.16 -7.04 0.57
C ASP A 87 -12.83 -7.26 1.95
N LEU A 88 -13.88 -6.49 2.22
CA LEU A 88 -14.69 -6.56 3.44
C LEU A 88 -16.13 -7.02 3.17
N THR A 89 -16.33 -7.77 2.08
CA THR A 89 -17.63 -8.31 1.68
C THR A 89 -18.13 -9.36 2.66
N LEU A 90 -19.41 -9.24 3.04
CA LEU A 90 -20.10 -10.26 3.82
C LEU A 90 -20.53 -11.47 2.97
N GLN A 91 -20.38 -11.41 1.64
CA GLN A 91 -20.79 -12.52 0.74
C GLN A 91 -19.75 -13.63 0.66
N ASN A 92 -18.48 -13.30 0.88
CA ASN A 92 -17.39 -14.24 0.83
C ASN A 92 -16.56 -14.16 2.12
N PRO A 93 -16.99 -14.88 3.18
CA PRO A 93 -16.33 -14.80 4.48
C PRO A 93 -14.86 -15.20 4.44
N SER A 94 -14.46 -16.09 3.53
CA SER A 94 -13.08 -16.61 3.48
C SER A 94 -12.03 -15.55 3.12
N THR A 95 -12.40 -14.52 2.36
CA THR A 95 -11.50 -13.42 1.94
C THR A 95 -11.60 -12.19 2.83
N PHE A 96 -12.48 -12.20 3.83
CA PHE A 96 -12.77 -11.03 4.66
C PHE A 96 -11.52 -10.52 5.40
N GLY A 97 -11.12 -9.28 5.09
CA GLY A 97 -9.99 -8.61 5.72
C GLY A 97 -8.61 -9.14 5.31
N VAL A 98 -8.52 -10.08 4.36
CA VAL A 98 -7.26 -10.72 3.96
C VAL A 98 -6.44 -9.77 3.09
N LEU A 99 -5.18 -9.53 3.47
CA LEU A 99 -4.25 -8.65 2.75
C LEU A 99 -3.43 -9.48 1.76
N GLY A 100 -3.80 -9.45 0.47
CA GLY A 100 -3.21 -10.30 -0.56
C GLY A 100 -2.32 -9.59 -1.58
N SER A 101 -2.44 -8.27 -1.72
CA SER A 101 -1.74 -7.49 -2.75
C SER A 101 -1.01 -6.30 -2.15
N GLN A 102 0.05 -5.90 -2.84
CA GLN A 102 0.81 -4.69 -2.55
C GLN A 102 0.24 -3.53 -3.38
N PHE A 103 0.03 -2.38 -2.73
CA PHE A 103 -0.46 -1.16 -3.35
C PHE A 103 0.67 -0.36 -4.01
N ASN A 104 1.78 -0.18 -3.29
CA ASN A 104 2.91 0.62 -3.78
C ASN A 104 3.88 -0.21 -4.63
N GLN A 105 4.82 0.47 -5.30
CA GLN A 105 5.89 -0.20 -6.01
C GLN A 105 7.07 -0.52 -5.07
N PRO A 106 7.78 -1.65 -5.29
CA PRO A 106 9.06 -1.88 -4.65
C PRO A 106 10.05 -0.75 -4.96
N ARG A 107 11.04 -0.55 -4.07
CA ARG A 107 12.05 0.50 -4.25
C ARG A 107 12.73 0.40 -5.61
N PHE A 108 12.77 1.51 -6.33
CA PHE A 108 13.59 1.66 -7.52
C PHE A 108 14.48 2.90 -7.44
N ILE A 109 15.64 2.79 -8.06
CA ILE A 109 16.69 3.82 -8.01
C ILE A 109 17.06 4.16 -9.43
N GLN A 110 17.02 5.45 -9.74
CA GLN A 110 17.41 5.99 -11.04
C GLN A 110 18.66 6.86 -10.90
N PHE A 111 19.60 6.63 -11.81
CA PHE A 111 20.86 7.36 -11.87
C PHE A 111 20.87 8.21 -13.15
N GLY A 112 21.23 9.47 -13.03
CA GLY A 112 21.37 10.40 -14.15
C GLY A 112 22.72 11.09 -14.16
N LEU A 113 23.26 11.25 -15.37
CA LEU A 113 24.47 12.01 -15.62
C LEU A 113 24.19 13.00 -16.76
N ARG A 114 24.45 14.29 -16.51
CA ARG A 114 24.31 15.34 -17.52
C ARG A 114 25.61 16.15 -17.63
N PHE A 115 26.06 16.32 -18.86
CA PHE A 115 27.13 17.26 -19.22
C PHE A 115 26.51 18.60 -19.60
N GLU A 116 27.09 19.68 -19.10
CA GLU A 116 26.68 21.06 -19.35
C GLU A 116 27.93 21.82 -19.84
N PHE A 117 27.79 22.59 -20.92
CA PHE A 117 28.87 23.27 -21.64
C PHE A 117 28.43 24.67 -22.06
#